data_AF-A0A072NXZ6-F1
#
_entry.id   AF-A0A072NXZ6-F1
#
_cell.length_a   1.000
_cell.length_b   1.000
_cell.length_c   1.000
_cell.angle_alpha   90.00
_cell.angle_beta   90.00
_cell.angle_gamma   90.00
#
_symmetry.space_group_name_H-M   'P 1'
#
loop_
_entity.id
_entity.type
_entity.pdbx_description
1 polymer ?
#
loop_
_entity_poly.entity_id
_entity_poly.type
_entity_poly.pdbx_seq_one_letter_code
_entity_poly.pdbx_strand_id
1 'polypeptide(L)'
;MNAIGYNLLDNFIYGYAATDRTINRLAPDGTLTRISTLPASGSMSWNAGDIDSSGILWLNFLGTTWARVNMVPGASNFGSLVDSGSTTGLPSDLSVIDWVFLPGQGQNLYAIASRTGASFLYQFSMTTKAWTQLRSYGSVAGNTWGAGYAAPDGSLFASDNATGQIWRFPLNGAASFVSQGPVSSSNDGARCASNGQLN
;
A
#
# COMPACT_ATOMS: atom_id res chain seq x y z
N MET A 1 -2.21 -7.64 -11.76
CA MET A 1 -2.60 -7.55 -10.34
C MET A 1 -1.89 -6.36 -9.75
N ASN A 2 -2.56 -5.60 -8.88
CA ASN A 2 -2.03 -4.48 -8.11
C ASN A 2 -2.64 -4.60 -6.68
N ALA A 3 -2.48 -3.59 -5.83
CA ALA A 3 -2.88 -3.59 -4.45
C ALA A 3 -2.44 -4.85 -3.69
N ILE A 4 -1.14 -5.16 -3.76
CA ILE A 4 -0.54 -6.39 -3.25
C ILE A 4 -0.02 -6.21 -1.83
N GLY A 5 -0.08 -7.27 -1.03
CA GLY A 5 0.56 -7.30 0.28
C GLY A 5 1.10 -8.69 0.60
N TYR A 6 2.23 -8.74 1.30
CA TYR A 6 2.80 -9.98 1.80
C TYR A 6 2.17 -10.36 3.14
N ASN A 7 1.57 -11.55 3.21
CA ASN A 7 0.94 -12.05 4.42
C ASN A 7 1.91 -12.89 5.25
N LEU A 8 2.25 -12.40 6.44
CA LEU A 8 3.14 -13.10 7.37
C LEU A 8 2.52 -14.39 7.94
N LEU A 9 1.21 -14.56 7.83
CA LEU A 9 0.51 -15.73 8.40
C LEU A 9 0.69 -17.00 7.57
N ASP A 10 0.99 -16.87 6.27
CA ASP A 10 1.11 -18.01 5.35
C ASP A 10 2.21 -17.85 4.28
N ASN A 11 2.96 -16.75 4.32
CA ASN A 11 4.06 -16.44 3.41
C ASN A 11 3.65 -16.28 1.94
N PHE A 12 2.39 -15.91 1.68
CA PHE A 12 1.88 -15.62 0.35
C PHE A 12 1.79 -14.12 0.08
N ILE A 13 1.87 -13.73 -1.19
CA ILE A 13 1.43 -12.40 -1.62
C ILE A 13 -0.03 -12.52 -2.05
N TYR A 14 -0.85 -11.58 -1.60
CA TYR A 14 -2.22 -11.43 -2.09
C TYR A 14 -2.40 -10.08 -2.73
N GLY A 15 -3.26 -9.99 -3.73
CA GLY A 15 -3.56 -8.72 -4.38
C GLY A 15 -4.85 -8.73 -5.17
N TYR A 16 -5.22 -7.55 -5.65
CA TYR A 16 -6.46 -7.32 -6.37
C TYR A 16 -6.22 -7.23 -7.89
N ALA A 17 -7.09 -7.86 -8.66
CA ALA A 17 -7.18 -7.67 -10.11
C ALA A 17 -8.48 -6.94 -10.46
N ALA A 18 -8.34 -5.69 -10.93
CA ALA A 18 -9.49 -4.83 -11.22
C ALA A 18 -10.36 -5.33 -12.37
N THR A 19 -9.78 -6.01 -13.37
CA THR A 19 -10.48 -6.48 -14.57
C THR A 19 -11.66 -7.39 -14.26
N ASP A 20 -11.51 -8.27 -13.27
CA ASP A 20 -12.52 -9.26 -12.89
C ASP A 20 -12.94 -9.18 -11.42
N ARG A 21 -12.42 -8.18 -10.69
CA ARG A 21 -12.69 -7.89 -9.27
C ARG A 21 -12.27 -9.03 -8.36
N THR A 22 -11.14 -9.66 -8.67
CA THR A 22 -10.69 -10.85 -7.94
C THR A 22 -9.58 -10.56 -6.96
N ILE A 23 -9.61 -11.30 -5.85
CA ILE A 23 -8.46 -11.45 -4.97
C ILE A 23 -7.69 -12.66 -5.46
N ASN A 24 -6.40 -12.47 -5.70
CA ASN A 24 -5.50 -13.50 -6.17
C ASN A 24 -4.37 -13.70 -5.17
N ARG A 25 -3.86 -14.93 -5.11
CA ARG A 25 -2.72 -15.34 -4.31
C ARG A 25 -1.57 -15.69 -5.23
N LEU A 26 -0.39 -15.14 -4.97
CA LEU A 26 0.85 -15.50 -5.60
C LEU A 26 1.71 -16.32 -4.61
N ALA A 27 2.00 -17.55 -5.00
CA ALA A 27 2.86 -18.49 -4.28
C ALA A 27 4.35 -18.16 -4.42
N PRO A 28 5.20 -18.61 -3.46
CA PRO A 28 6.65 -18.44 -3.57
C PRO A 28 7.27 -19.06 -4.84
N ASP A 29 6.61 -20.07 -5.42
CA ASP A 29 7.01 -20.70 -6.69
C ASP A 29 6.51 -19.94 -7.93
N GLY A 30 5.82 -18.81 -7.74
CA GLY A 30 5.24 -17.99 -8.81
C GLY A 30 3.83 -18.41 -9.23
N THR A 31 3.24 -19.45 -8.62
CA THR A 31 1.88 -19.89 -8.97
C THR A 31 0.85 -18.85 -8.56
N LEU A 32 0.05 -18.39 -9.52
CA LEU A 32 -1.07 -17.47 -9.29
C LEU A 32 -2.38 -18.26 -9.16
N THR A 33 -3.14 -18.03 -8.08
CA THR A 33 -4.44 -18.66 -7.85
C THR A 33 -5.49 -17.62 -7.49
N ARG A 34 -6.66 -17.66 -8.15
CA ARG A 34 -7.82 -16.87 -7.75
C ARG A 34 -8.40 -17.40 -6.44
N ILE A 35 -8.54 -16.53 -5.45
CA ILE A 35 -9.11 -16.85 -4.14
C ILE A 35 -10.61 -16.56 -4.11
N SER A 36 -11.00 -15.37 -4.55
CA SER A 36 -12.39 -14.92 -4.44
C SER A 36 -12.72 -13.85 -5.49
N THR A 37 -13.98 -13.44 -5.52
CA THR A 37 -14.47 -12.28 -6.27
C THR A 37 -15.12 -11.34 -5.29
N LEU A 38 -14.71 -10.07 -5.30
CA LEU A 38 -15.36 -9.07 -4.47
C LEU A 38 -16.71 -8.67 -5.07
N PRO A 39 -17.71 -8.33 -4.23
CA PRO A 39 -19.00 -7.84 -4.70
C PRO A 39 -18.84 -6.55 -5.52
N ALA A 40 -19.83 -6.23 -6.35
CA ALA A 40 -19.81 -5.03 -7.20
C ALA A 40 -20.08 -3.71 -6.45
N SER A 41 -20.07 -3.73 -5.11
CA SER A 41 -20.39 -2.58 -4.27
C SER A 41 -19.11 -1.92 -3.75
N GLY A 42 -18.96 -0.61 -3.99
CA GLY A 42 -17.77 0.17 -3.62
C GLY A 42 -16.88 0.49 -4.82
N SER A 43 -15.72 1.11 -4.57
CA SER A 43 -14.73 1.36 -5.63
C SER A 43 -14.22 0.02 -6.16
N MET A 44 -14.26 -0.19 -7.47
CA MET A 44 -13.73 -1.40 -8.11
C MET A 44 -12.32 -1.20 -8.66
N SER A 45 -11.73 -0.05 -8.36
CA SER A 45 -10.48 0.44 -8.96
C SER A 45 -9.35 0.52 -7.95
N TRP A 46 -9.37 -0.30 -6.89
CA TRP A 46 -8.35 -0.33 -5.85
C TRP A 46 -6.95 -0.33 -6.48
N ASN A 47 -6.21 0.76 -6.28
CA ASN A 47 -4.90 0.98 -6.88
C ASN A 47 -3.75 0.62 -5.95
N ALA A 48 -4.02 0.47 -4.66
CA ALA A 48 -3.01 0.20 -3.65
C ALA A 48 -3.56 -0.72 -2.56
N GLY A 49 -2.67 -1.49 -1.96
CA GLY A 49 -3.01 -2.45 -0.92
C GLY A 49 -1.79 -2.83 -0.10
N ASP A 50 -2.02 -3.25 1.14
CA ASP A 50 -0.99 -3.92 1.95
C ASP A 50 -1.68 -4.76 3.04
N ILE A 51 -0.95 -5.74 3.59
CA ILE A 51 -1.43 -6.64 4.62
C ILE A 51 -0.86 -6.25 5.98
N ASP A 52 -1.78 -5.97 6.91
CA ASP A 52 -1.43 -5.72 8.31
C ASP A 52 -0.96 -7.00 9.02
N SER A 53 -0.46 -6.86 10.24
CA SER A 53 0.02 -7.99 11.03
C SER A 53 -1.07 -9.01 11.42
N SER A 54 -2.35 -8.66 11.26
CA SER A 54 -3.48 -9.54 11.56
C SER A 54 -4.00 -10.30 10.34
N GLY A 55 -3.35 -10.16 9.17
CA GLY A 55 -3.76 -10.84 7.95
C GLY A 55 -4.94 -10.17 7.25
N ILE A 56 -5.18 -8.89 7.49
CA ILE A 56 -6.17 -8.13 6.73
C ILE A 56 -5.48 -7.40 5.59
N LEU A 57 -5.93 -7.66 4.36
CA LEU A 57 -5.56 -6.87 3.20
C LEU A 57 -6.39 -5.60 3.18
N TRP A 58 -5.72 -4.47 3.34
CA TRP A 58 -6.30 -3.15 3.19
C TRP A 58 -6.19 -2.73 1.75
N LEU A 59 -7.25 -2.14 1.19
CA LEU A 59 -7.30 -1.63 -0.17
C LEU A 59 -7.61 -0.13 -0.17
N ASN A 60 -7.03 0.61 -1.11
CA ASN A 60 -7.17 2.05 -1.28
C ASN A 60 -7.56 2.40 -2.71
N PHE A 61 -8.41 3.42 -2.86
CA PHE A 61 -8.60 4.10 -4.14
C PHE A 61 -8.26 5.59 -4.04
N LEU A 62 -7.09 5.97 -4.58
CA LEU A 62 -6.54 7.33 -4.69
C LEU A 62 -6.52 8.14 -3.40
N GLY A 63 -6.63 7.48 -2.25
CA GLY A 63 -6.72 8.08 -0.92
C GLY A 63 -8.13 8.48 -0.51
N THR A 64 -9.16 8.13 -1.30
CA THR A 64 -10.55 8.59 -1.12
C THR A 64 -11.48 7.55 -0.51
N THR A 65 -11.19 6.26 -0.74
CA THR A 65 -11.96 5.13 -0.20
C THR A 65 -11.03 4.03 0.25
N TRP A 66 -11.52 3.21 1.17
CA TRP A 66 -10.81 2.08 1.73
C TRP A 66 -11.70 0.83 1.76
N ALA A 67 -11.08 -0.35 1.76
CA ALA A 67 -11.73 -1.62 2.03
C ALA A 67 -10.82 -2.55 2.82
N ARG A 68 -11.42 -3.53 3.50
CA ARG A 68 -10.71 -4.62 4.19
C ARG A 68 -11.14 -5.96 3.64
N VAL A 69 -10.18 -6.82 3.33
CA VAL A 69 -10.42 -8.20 2.91
C VAL A 69 -9.73 -9.14 3.89
N ASN A 70 -10.45 -10.16 4.37
CA ASN A 70 -9.90 -11.10 5.32
C ASN A 70 -8.97 -12.10 4.63
N MET A 71 -7.67 -12.03 4.92
CA MET A 71 -6.65 -12.97 4.41
C MET A 71 -6.08 -13.86 5.50
N VAL A 72 -6.80 -14.06 6.61
CA VAL A 72 -6.41 -14.99 7.68
C VAL A 72 -6.59 -16.44 7.20
N PRO A 73 -5.51 -17.24 7.09
CA PRO A 73 -5.58 -18.62 6.62
C PRO A 73 -6.50 -19.48 7.48
N GLY A 74 -7.37 -20.28 6.86
CA GLY A 74 -8.30 -21.17 7.55
C GLY A 74 -9.53 -20.49 8.15
N ALA A 75 -9.66 -19.16 8.07
CA ALA A 75 -10.88 -18.48 8.46
C ALA A 75 -12.04 -18.86 7.51
N SER A 76 -13.25 -19.01 8.05
CA SER A 76 -14.44 -19.37 7.26
C SER A 76 -14.81 -18.33 6.21
N ASN A 77 -14.39 -17.09 6.42
CA ASN A 77 -14.57 -15.95 5.52
C ASN A 77 -13.24 -15.50 4.87
N PHE A 78 -12.27 -16.40 4.73
CA PHE A 78 -11.05 -16.12 3.97
C PHE A 78 -11.36 -15.65 2.54
N GLY A 79 -10.72 -14.57 2.11
CA GLY A 79 -10.93 -13.92 0.82
C GLY A 79 -12.20 -13.04 0.73
N SER A 80 -12.99 -12.90 1.80
CA SER A 80 -14.21 -12.08 1.76
C SER A 80 -13.94 -10.61 2.08
N LEU A 81 -14.69 -9.71 1.43
CA LEU A 81 -14.81 -8.32 1.86
C LEU A 81 -15.38 -8.27 3.28
N VAL A 82 -14.65 -7.63 4.20
CA VAL A 82 -15.07 -7.42 5.60
C VAL A 82 -15.95 -6.18 5.67
N ASP A 83 -15.44 -5.05 5.18
CA ASP A 83 -16.13 -3.76 5.12
C ASP A 83 -15.38 -2.80 4.17
N SER A 84 -16.01 -1.66 3.88
CA SER A 84 -15.45 -0.59 3.08
C SER A 84 -16.08 0.75 3.42
N GLY A 85 -15.45 1.85 2.99
CA GLY A 85 -15.99 3.19 3.21
C GLY A 85 -15.15 4.29 2.57
N SER A 86 -15.57 5.53 2.82
CA SER A 86 -14.80 6.72 2.44
C SER A 86 -13.79 7.08 3.52
N THR A 87 -12.71 7.72 3.10
CA THR A 87 -11.72 8.32 4.00
C THR A 87 -12.09 9.77 4.31
N THR A 88 -11.46 10.35 5.33
CA THR A 88 -11.50 11.81 5.59
C THR A 88 -10.09 12.35 5.78
N GLY A 89 -9.91 13.68 5.73
CA GLY A 89 -8.66 14.35 6.09
C GLY A 89 -7.59 14.45 5.00
N LEU A 90 -7.79 13.83 3.82
CA LEU A 90 -6.93 14.05 2.66
C LEU A 90 -7.49 15.24 1.84
N PRO A 91 -6.70 16.30 1.59
CA PRO A 91 -7.08 17.38 0.68
C PRO A 91 -7.45 16.85 -0.71
N SER A 92 -8.47 17.45 -1.33
CA SER A 92 -9.01 17.00 -2.62
C SER A 92 -8.05 17.18 -3.81
N ASP A 93 -6.99 17.97 -3.64
CA ASP A 93 -5.96 18.20 -4.64
C ASP A 93 -4.74 17.28 -4.48
N LEU A 94 -4.76 16.36 -3.50
CA LEU A 94 -3.75 15.32 -3.32
C LEU A 94 -4.30 13.95 -3.74
N SER A 95 -3.40 13.08 -4.20
CA SER A 95 -3.71 11.68 -4.46
C SER A 95 -2.75 10.74 -3.73
N VAL A 96 -3.24 9.54 -3.40
CA VAL A 96 -2.44 8.44 -2.85
C VAL A 96 -2.43 7.29 -3.86
N ILE A 97 -1.33 7.17 -4.61
CA ILE A 97 -1.14 6.11 -5.61
C ILE A 97 -0.69 4.80 -4.96
N ASP A 98 0.05 4.87 -3.85
CA ASP A 98 0.37 3.69 -3.05
C ASP A 98 0.49 4.01 -1.54
N TRP A 99 0.38 2.97 -0.71
CA TRP A 99 0.52 3.04 0.74
C TRP A 99 1.21 1.78 1.28
N VAL A 100 1.74 1.86 2.50
CA VAL A 100 2.39 0.72 3.15
C VAL A 100 2.03 0.63 4.62
N PHE A 101 1.92 -0.60 5.12
CA PHE A 101 1.84 -0.87 6.55
C PHE A 101 3.25 -0.87 7.13
N LEU A 102 3.47 -0.06 8.17
CA LEU A 102 4.72 -0.03 8.93
C LEU A 102 4.56 -0.84 10.22
N PRO A 103 5.14 -2.04 10.33
CA PRO A 103 5.12 -2.81 11.58
C PRO A 103 5.74 -2.01 12.73
N GLY A 104 5.11 -2.06 13.90
CA GLY A 104 5.58 -1.36 15.10
C GLY A 104 5.23 0.14 15.17
N GLN A 105 4.58 0.70 14.15
CA GLN A 105 4.12 2.11 14.15
C GLN A 105 2.60 2.25 14.41
N GLY A 106 2.04 1.28 15.14
CA GLY A 106 0.61 1.20 15.44
C GLY A 106 -0.25 0.69 14.28
N GLN A 107 -1.57 0.80 14.42
CA GLN A 107 -2.54 0.39 13.40
C GLN A 107 -2.73 1.50 12.35
N ASN A 108 -1.67 1.75 11.58
CA ASN A 108 -1.63 2.82 10.59
C ASN A 108 -1.02 2.35 9.27
N LEU A 109 -1.56 2.87 8.17
CA LEU A 109 -0.93 2.83 6.85
C LEU A 109 -0.27 4.18 6.59
N TYR A 110 0.79 4.20 5.80
CA TYR A 110 1.54 5.40 5.48
C TYR A 110 1.69 5.53 3.98
N ALA A 111 1.60 6.77 3.48
CA ALA A 111 1.69 7.07 2.07
C ALA A 111 2.50 8.33 1.84
N ILE A 112 3.12 8.42 0.66
CA ILE A 112 3.57 9.69 0.11
C ILE A 112 2.47 10.20 -0.80
N ALA A 113 1.56 11.00 -0.24
CA ALA A 113 0.54 11.68 -1.02
C ALA A 113 1.21 12.79 -1.83
N SER A 114 0.75 13.00 -3.06
CA SER A 114 1.38 13.98 -3.93
C SER A 114 0.38 14.78 -4.77
N ARG A 115 0.89 15.92 -5.23
CA ARG A 115 0.40 16.68 -6.36
C ARG A 115 1.61 17.17 -7.16
N THR A 116 1.39 17.71 -8.35
CA THR A 116 2.49 18.23 -9.17
C THR A 116 3.39 19.17 -8.38
N GLY A 117 4.68 18.81 -8.26
CA GLY A 117 5.70 19.59 -7.57
C GLY A 117 5.68 19.51 -6.04
N ALA A 118 4.90 18.62 -5.42
CA ALA A 118 4.86 18.48 -3.97
C ALA A 118 4.56 17.06 -3.48
N SER A 119 5.36 16.61 -2.52
CA SER A 119 5.24 15.33 -1.83
C SER A 119 5.02 15.51 -0.32
N PHE A 120 4.11 14.72 0.24
CA PHE A 120 3.69 14.80 1.64
C PHE A 120 3.62 13.43 2.28
N LEU A 121 4.22 13.27 3.45
CA LEU A 121 4.00 12.08 4.27
C LEU A 121 2.64 12.19 4.94
N TYR A 122 1.79 11.21 4.66
CA TYR A 122 0.48 11.04 5.28
C TYR A 122 0.40 9.72 6.03
N GLN A 123 -0.32 9.75 7.14
CA GLN A 123 -0.71 8.58 7.92
C GLN A 123 -2.21 8.38 7.80
N PHE A 124 -2.64 7.17 7.47
CA PHE A 124 -4.03 6.74 7.54
C PHE A 124 -4.24 5.91 8.80
N SER A 125 -5.15 6.36 9.67
CA SER A 125 -5.55 5.58 10.83
C SER A 125 -6.50 4.46 10.43
N MET A 126 -6.10 3.22 10.69
CA MET A 126 -6.98 2.06 10.48
C MET A 126 -8.15 2.03 11.47
N THR A 127 -8.12 2.80 12.55
CA THR A 127 -9.22 2.88 13.50
C THR A 127 -10.25 3.91 13.04
N THR A 128 -9.83 5.17 12.88
CA THR A 128 -10.73 6.29 12.57
C THR A 128 -11.01 6.46 11.08
N LYS A 129 -10.27 5.78 10.22
CA LYS A 129 -10.35 5.87 8.75
C LYS A 129 -10.07 7.29 8.22
N ALA A 130 -9.24 8.02 8.95
CA ALA A 130 -8.86 9.39 8.64
C ALA A 130 -7.37 9.50 8.31
N TRP A 131 -7.06 10.39 7.39
CA TRP A 131 -5.72 10.81 7.01
C TRP A 131 -5.25 11.96 7.89
N THR A 132 -3.97 11.92 8.27
CA THR A 132 -3.27 13.00 8.96
C THR A 132 -1.96 13.28 8.23
N GLN A 133 -1.73 14.55 7.86
CA GLN A 133 -0.45 14.97 7.32
C GLN A 133 0.60 14.97 8.44
N LEU A 134 1.69 14.23 8.24
CA LEU A 134 2.81 14.23 9.17
C LEU A 134 3.90 15.21 8.74
N ARG A 135 4.14 15.33 7.43
CA ARG A 135 5.27 16.11 6.90
C ARG A 135 5.06 16.55 5.46
N SER A 136 5.67 17.67 5.09
CA SER A 136 5.91 18.06 3.70
C SER A 136 7.39 17.91 3.36
N TYR A 137 7.69 17.34 2.19
CA TYR A 137 9.05 17.23 1.66
C TYR A 137 9.32 18.22 0.52
N GLY A 138 8.33 19.02 0.14
CA GLY A 138 8.43 19.88 -1.04
C GLY A 138 8.49 19.07 -2.34
N SER A 139 9.17 19.61 -3.34
CA SER A 139 9.30 18.98 -4.66
C SER A 139 10.37 17.90 -4.63
N VAL A 140 9.94 16.64 -4.63
CA VAL A 140 10.80 15.46 -4.74
C VAL A 140 10.37 14.67 -5.99
N ALA A 141 11.30 14.38 -6.90
CA ALA A 141 11.05 13.63 -8.14
C ALA A 141 9.82 14.10 -8.97
N GLY A 142 9.26 13.19 -9.77
CA GLY A 142 8.16 13.40 -10.72
C GLY A 142 6.75 13.07 -10.21
N ASN A 143 6.59 12.96 -8.88
CA ASN A 143 5.39 12.94 -8.04
C ASN A 143 4.25 11.95 -8.37
N THR A 144 4.55 10.79 -8.92
CA THR A 144 3.61 9.65 -8.99
C THR A 144 4.19 8.46 -8.24
N TRP A 145 3.99 8.43 -6.92
CA TRP A 145 4.55 7.40 -6.03
C TRP A 145 3.78 6.09 -6.11
N GLY A 146 4.07 5.28 -7.14
CA GLY A 146 3.26 4.10 -7.49
C GLY A 146 3.73 2.78 -6.91
N ALA A 147 4.85 2.75 -6.19
CA ALA A 147 5.23 1.59 -5.39
C ALA A 147 5.86 2.04 -4.09
N GLY A 148 5.28 1.64 -2.96
CA GLY A 148 5.74 1.90 -1.62
C GLY A 148 6.41 0.68 -1.00
N TYR A 149 7.37 0.91 -0.12
CA TYR A 149 8.01 -0.13 0.68
C TYR A 149 8.23 0.35 2.11
N ALA A 150 8.01 -0.55 3.07
CA ALA A 150 8.26 -0.30 4.47
C ALA A 150 9.67 -0.77 4.88
N ALA A 151 10.41 0.06 5.61
CA ALA A 151 11.63 -0.36 6.28
C ALA A 151 11.45 -0.50 7.80
N PRO A 152 12.20 -1.41 8.46
CA PRO A 152 12.12 -1.60 9.91
C PRO A 152 12.48 -0.36 10.74
N ASP A 153 13.25 0.57 10.16
CA ASP A 153 13.65 1.83 10.82
C ASP A 153 12.53 2.90 10.82
N GLY A 154 11.32 2.53 10.38
CA GLY A 154 10.17 3.41 10.27
C GLY A 154 10.16 4.26 9.00
N SER A 155 11.13 4.11 8.11
CA SER A 155 11.14 4.86 6.85
C SER A 155 10.26 4.21 5.79
N LEU A 156 9.67 5.04 4.95
CA LEU A 156 9.08 4.60 3.71
C LEU A 156 10.13 4.72 2.61
N PHE A 157 10.07 3.80 1.66
CA PHE A 157 10.70 3.97 0.37
C PHE A 157 9.58 4.07 -0.66
N ALA A 158 9.72 4.92 -1.66
CA ALA A 158 8.76 5.00 -2.74
C ALA A 158 9.46 5.15 -4.09
N SER A 159 8.94 4.42 -5.08
CA SER A 159 9.33 4.53 -6.48
C SER A 159 8.42 5.53 -7.18
N ASP A 160 9.03 6.48 -7.88
CA ASP A 160 8.32 7.44 -8.72
C ASP A 160 8.13 6.86 -10.13
N ASN A 161 6.88 6.72 -10.55
CA ASN A 161 6.51 6.08 -11.82
C ASN A 161 7.01 6.86 -13.03
N ALA A 162 7.02 8.19 -12.95
CA ALA A 162 7.37 9.06 -14.06
C ALA A 162 8.89 9.06 -14.33
N THR A 163 9.70 9.02 -13.27
CA THR A 163 11.15 9.13 -13.37
C THR A 163 11.90 7.83 -13.12
N GLY A 164 11.24 6.82 -12.54
CA GLY A 164 11.85 5.59 -12.05
C GLY A 164 12.72 5.77 -10.80
N GLN A 165 12.79 6.98 -10.23
CA GLN A 165 13.63 7.23 -9.05
C GLN A 165 13.03 6.61 -7.80
N ILE A 166 13.87 5.95 -7.00
CA ILE A 166 13.50 5.42 -5.70
C ILE A 166 14.06 6.34 -4.62
N TRP A 167 13.17 6.78 -3.73
CA TRP A 167 13.48 7.72 -2.65
C TRP A 167 13.13 7.12 -1.30
N ARG A 168 13.92 7.48 -0.27
CA ARG A 168 13.63 7.20 1.13
C ARG A 168 12.99 8.42 1.78
N PHE A 169 11.92 8.20 2.52
CA PHE A 169 11.13 9.18 3.25
C PHE A 169 11.04 8.76 4.73
N PRO A 170 11.98 9.23 5.58
CA PRO A 170 11.93 8.93 7.01
C PRO A 170 10.79 9.69 7.69
N LEU A 171 10.12 9.13 8.71
CA LEU A 171 9.09 9.88 9.48
C LEU A 171 9.63 11.22 10.00
N ASN A 172 10.92 11.23 10.35
CA ASN A 172 11.67 12.39 10.78
C ASN A 172 12.94 12.56 9.94
N GLY A 173 13.06 13.71 9.26
CA GLY A 173 14.23 14.04 8.45
C GLY A 173 13.86 14.51 7.05
N ALA A 174 14.88 14.65 6.21
CA ALA A 174 14.71 14.97 4.80
C ALA A 174 14.61 13.69 3.96
N ALA A 175 13.91 13.80 2.82
CA ALA A 175 13.90 12.74 1.82
C ALA A 175 15.29 12.63 1.17
N SER A 176 15.68 11.41 0.79
CA SER A 176 16.98 11.16 0.14
C SER A 176 16.83 10.20 -1.03
N PHE A 177 17.52 10.50 -2.13
CA PHE A 177 17.61 9.59 -3.28
C PHE A 177 18.30 8.28 -2.86
N VAL A 178 17.79 7.15 -3.36
CA VAL A 178 18.30 5.81 -3.06
C VAL A 178 18.90 5.19 -4.31
N SER A 179 18.11 5.10 -5.38
CA SER A 179 18.53 4.44 -6.62
C SER A 179 17.64 4.79 -7.80
N GLN A 180 18.08 4.40 -9.00
CA GLN A 180 17.33 4.53 -10.24
C GLN A 180 16.77 3.16 -10.64
N GLY A 181 15.45 3.06 -10.71
CA GLY A 181 14.72 1.95 -11.30
C GLY A 181 14.17 2.28 -12.70
N PRO A 182 13.40 1.35 -13.30
CA PRO A 182 12.70 1.60 -14.55
C PRO A 182 11.50 2.54 -14.35
N VAL A 183 11.20 3.35 -15.38
CA VAL A 183 9.92 4.07 -15.50
C VAL A 183 8.80 3.04 -15.65
N SER A 184 7.65 3.28 -15.03
CA SER A 184 6.50 2.38 -15.11
C SER A 184 5.17 3.13 -15.18
N SER A 185 4.22 2.62 -15.95
CA SER A 185 2.82 3.07 -15.93
C SER A 185 1.92 2.20 -15.04
N SER A 186 2.45 1.08 -14.54
CA SER A 186 1.76 0.14 -13.66
C SER A 186 2.78 -0.64 -12.85
N ASN A 187 2.81 -0.42 -11.56
CA ASN A 187 3.67 -1.07 -10.59
C ASN A 187 2.96 -1.08 -9.24
N ASP A 188 3.54 -1.87 -8.35
CA ASP A 188 3.13 -1.99 -6.97
C ASP A 188 4.35 -2.44 -6.16
N GLY A 189 4.34 -2.17 -4.85
CA GLY A 189 5.38 -2.56 -3.92
C GLY A 189 4.83 -3.44 -2.80
N ALA A 190 5.52 -4.54 -2.50
CA ALA A 190 5.28 -5.27 -1.26
C ALA A 190 6.43 -5.01 -0.29
N ARG A 191 6.11 -4.85 1.00
CA ARG A 191 7.14 -4.78 2.05
C ARG A 191 7.86 -6.12 2.19
N CYS A 192 9.14 -6.06 2.56
CA CYS A 192 9.84 -7.25 3.04
C CYS A 192 9.30 -7.68 4.40
N ALA A 193 9.24 -8.99 4.62
CA ALA A 193 8.82 -9.64 5.85
C ALA A 193 9.91 -9.56 6.93
N SER A 194 10.30 -8.34 7.34
CA SER A 194 11.40 -8.05 8.29
C SER A 194 12.80 -8.50 7.81
N ASN A 195 13.82 -7.67 8.04
CA ASN A 195 15.23 -8.10 8.01
C ASN A 195 15.64 -8.66 9.40
N GLY A 196 14.79 -9.52 9.98
CA GLY A 196 15.01 -10.12 11.29
C GLY A 196 15.77 -11.43 11.19
N GLN A 197 17.10 -11.34 11.25
CA GLN A 197 18.06 -12.42 11.52
C GLN A 197 17.90 -13.70 10.69
N LEU A 198 18.63 -13.75 9.57
CA LEU A 198 19.29 -15.00 9.21
C LEU A 198 20.20 -15.35 10.40
N ASN A 199 19.82 -16.37 11.16
CA ASN A 199 20.71 -17.02 12.12
C ASN A 199 21.91 -17.61 11.38
#